data_AF-A0A1Y1JND9-F1
#
_entry.id   AF-A0A1Y1JND9-F1
#
_cell.length_a   1.000
_cell.length_b   1.000
_cell.length_c   1.000
_cell.angle_alpha   90.00
_cell.angle_beta   90.00
_cell.angle_gamma   90.00
#
_symmetry.space_group_name_H-M   'P 1'
#
loop_
_entity.id
_entity.type
_entity.pdbx_description
1 polymer ?
#
loop_
_entity_poly.entity_id
_entity_poly.type
_entity_poly.pdbx_seq_one_letter_code
_entity_poly.pdbx_strand_id
1 'polypeptide(L)'
;MGSSITVNQDFNFKDIFPGCRNTFKNFFWISRYVKPQINRYSPVCRFFGRNVNLSYSQFAFNDGCIILGAYLEYINGKNGQDNTFNITSNCYYFFYKLKYLVKLYEAKCDTAKDCYEKLKRRQQDVNTITLPNVCDNNDFEKFDNSIYQVMKYLDKLYDNFESLKRFNNKRNINQARTKARECDKEYKNLFEISGRSNNISLTNLLNEYKKSYDQIINEMNENEERQKMAQATSTGNKAGGVLLTCSILIIMFILFKVRRKFNFVNYTRYGIYIQRKTGKLRRMRSKKYKEQLNLMDSIEQTRNDSICRKHKISYCTDNYA
;
A
#
# COMPACT_ATOMS: atom_id res chain seq x y z
N MET A 1 5.09 24.56 3.70
CA MET A 1 5.54 25.24 2.47
C MET A 1 4.84 24.60 1.28
N GLY A 2 3.69 25.13 0.88
CA GLY A 2 3.01 24.68 -0.34
C GLY A 2 3.58 25.47 -1.51
N SER A 3 4.41 24.84 -2.33
CA SER A 3 4.80 25.39 -3.62
C SER A 3 3.56 25.80 -4.42
N SER A 4 3.61 26.94 -5.12
CA SER A 4 2.56 27.46 -5.99
C SER A 4 2.39 26.60 -7.25
N ILE A 5 1.99 25.34 -7.07
CA ILE A 5 1.74 24.42 -8.17
C ILE A 5 0.52 24.91 -8.94
N THR A 6 0.72 25.24 -10.21
CA THR A 6 -0.35 25.56 -11.16
C THR A 6 -0.21 24.58 -12.32
N VAL A 7 -1.33 23.93 -12.68
CA VAL A 7 -1.39 22.92 -13.73
C VAL A 7 -2.00 23.53 -14.98
N ASN A 8 -1.56 23.07 -16.15
CA ASN A 8 -2.19 23.41 -17.42
C ASN A 8 -3.70 23.07 -17.38
N GLN A 9 -4.56 24.04 -17.74
CA GLN A 9 -6.01 23.90 -17.74
C GLN A 9 -6.50 22.80 -18.69
N ASP A 10 -5.78 22.55 -19.78
CA ASP A 10 -6.14 21.60 -20.83
C ASP A 10 -5.66 20.17 -20.54
N PHE A 11 -4.88 19.96 -19.48
CA PHE A 11 -4.43 18.61 -19.14
C PHE A 11 -5.60 17.78 -18.61
N ASN A 12 -5.89 16.67 -19.29
CA ASN A 12 -7.02 15.82 -18.94
C ASN A 12 -6.60 14.69 -17.99
N PHE A 13 -7.05 14.77 -16.73
CA PHE A 13 -6.86 13.73 -15.72
C PHE A 13 -7.89 12.59 -15.81
N LYS A 14 -8.93 12.75 -16.64
CA LYS A 14 -9.97 11.73 -16.88
C LYS A 14 -9.32 10.43 -17.35
N ASP A 15 -9.83 9.31 -16.84
CA ASP A 15 -9.40 7.94 -17.13
C ASP A 15 -7.97 7.58 -16.67
N ILE A 16 -7.15 8.56 -16.24
CA ILE A 16 -5.84 8.29 -15.62
C ILE A 16 -6.04 7.67 -14.23
N PHE A 17 -6.86 8.31 -13.39
CA PHE A 17 -7.16 7.81 -12.04
C PHE A 17 -8.65 7.49 -11.89
N PRO A 18 -9.00 6.42 -11.15
CA PRO A 18 -8.10 5.37 -10.66
C PRO A 18 -7.68 4.36 -11.75
N GLY A 19 -8.22 4.49 -12.98
CA GLY A 19 -8.10 3.51 -14.07
C GLY A 19 -6.68 3.07 -14.40
N CYS A 20 -5.87 3.95 -15.00
CA CYS A 20 -4.50 3.62 -15.39
C CYS A 20 -3.62 3.21 -14.19
N ARG A 21 -3.83 3.83 -13.02
CA ARG A 21 -3.16 3.41 -11.78
C ARG A 21 -3.45 1.95 -11.42
N ASN A 22 -4.72 1.56 -11.47
CA ASN A 22 -5.14 0.20 -11.15
C ASN A 22 -4.64 -0.79 -12.20
N THR A 23 -4.69 -0.42 -13.48
CA THR A 23 -4.10 -1.19 -14.58
C THR A 23 -2.62 -1.46 -14.34
N PHE A 24 -1.84 -0.42 -14.05
CA PHE A 24 -0.41 -0.56 -13.75
C PHE A 24 -0.17 -1.42 -12.50
N LYS A 25 -0.96 -1.24 -11.43
CA LYS A 25 -0.83 -2.02 -10.20
C LYS A 25 -1.14 -3.50 -10.45
N ASN A 26 -2.19 -3.81 -11.19
CA ASN A 26 -2.54 -5.18 -11.57
C ASN A 26 -1.45 -5.80 -12.44
N PHE A 27 -0.97 -5.06 -13.44
CA PHE A 27 0.17 -5.46 -14.27
C PHE A 27 1.41 -5.73 -13.42
N PHE A 28 1.75 -4.84 -12.48
CA PHE A 28 2.88 -4.98 -11.57
C PHE A 28 2.81 -6.30 -10.79
N TRP A 29 1.64 -6.64 -10.23
CA TRP A 29 1.46 -7.90 -9.52
C TRP A 29 1.65 -9.11 -10.44
N ILE A 30 1.09 -9.10 -11.64
CA ILE A 30 1.24 -10.18 -12.62
C ILE A 30 2.70 -10.32 -13.06
N SER A 31 3.39 -9.20 -13.30
CA SER A 31 4.78 -9.17 -13.77
C SER A 31 5.75 -9.88 -12.81
N ARG A 32 5.45 -9.91 -11.51
CA ARG A 32 6.25 -10.63 -10.52
C ARG A 32 6.25 -12.15 -10.72
N TYR A 33 5.19 -12.70 -11.30
CA TYR A 33 5.08 -14.12 -11.62
C TYR A 33 5.73 -14.48 -12.96
N VAL A 34 5.77 -13.53 -13.91
CA VAL A 34 6.40 -13.69 -15.23
C VAL A 34 7.78 -13.04 -15.31
N LYS A 35 8.50 -12.99 -14.17
CA LYS A 35 9.83 -12.36 -14.08
C LYS A 35 10.81 -12.87 -15.15
N PRO A 36 10.91 -14.18 -15.45
CA PRO A 36 11.82 -14.67 -16.48
C PRO A 36 11.57 -14.04 -17.85
N GLN A 37 10.30 -13.83 -18.23
CA GLN A 37 9.92 -13.28 -19.52
C GLN A 37 10.24 -11.79 -19.63
N ILE A 38 10.02 -11.02 -18.55
CA ILE A 38 10.31 -9.58 -18.56
C ILE A 38 11.79 -9.26 -18.32
N ASN A 39 12.62 -10.23 -17.93
CA ASN A 39 14.07 -10.00 -17.78
C ASN A 39 14.78 -9.62 -19.08
N ARG A 40 14.14 -9.83 -20.25
CA ARG A 40 14.63 -9.34 -21.55
C ARG A 40 14.74 -7.81 -21.64
N TYR A 41 14.09 -7.07 -20.74
CA TYR A 41 14.24 -5.61 -20.61
C TYR A 41 15.50 -5.19 -19.83
N SER A 42 16.18 -6.13 -19.16
CA SER A 42 17.36 -5.83 -18.33
C SER A 42 18.51 -5.15 -19.10
N PRO A 43 18.87 -5.56 -20.33
CA PRO A 43 19.87 -4.85 -21.12
C PRO A 43 19.47 -3.40 -21.43
N VAL A 44 18.21 -3.17 -21.83
CA VAL A 44 17.66 -1.84 -22.11
C VAL A 44 17.72 -0.96 -20.86
N CYS A 45 17.34 -1.50 -19.71
CA CYS A 45 17.30 -0.76 -18.45
C CYS A 45 18.69 -0.47 -17.85
N ARG A 46 19.65 -1.39 -18.03
CA ARG A 46 21.05 -1.13 -17.71
C ARG A 46 21.60 0.02 -18.53
N PHE A 47 21.29 0.05 -19.84
CA PHE A 47 21.72 1.11 -20.74
C PHE A 47 21.04 2.44 -20.40
N PHE A 48 19.73 2.40 -20.17
CA PHE A 48 18.97 3.57 -19.72
C PHE A 48 19.58 4.19 -18.45
N GLY A 49 19.90 3.37 -17.44
CA GLY A 49 20.55 3.83 -16.21
C GLY A 49 21.86 4.60 -16.45
N ARG A 50 22.67 4.17 -17.44
CA ARG A 50 23.88 4.89 -17.85
C ARG A 50 23.53 6.22 -18.53
N ASN A 51 22.55 6.21 -19.43
CA ASN A 51 22.12 7.42 -20.17
C ASN A 51 21.55 8.51 -19.27
N VAL A 52 20.99 8.13 -18.12
CA VAL A 52 20.49 9.08 -17.11
C VAL A 52 21.49 9.34 -15.98
N ASN A 53 22.76 8.95 -16.13
CA ASN A 53 23.81 9.17 -15.12
C ASN A 53 23.36 8.73 -13.71
N LEU A 54 22.85 7.50 -13.59
CA LEU A 54 22.36 6.97 -12.32
C LEU A 54 23.44 7.07 -11.23
N SER A 55 23.12 7.74 -10.12
CA SER A 55 24.04 7.96 -9.01
C SER A 55 24.13 6.76 -8.07
N TYR A 56 23.03 6.02 -7.86
CA TYR A 56 22.95 4.95 -6.85
C TYR A 56 22.10 3.74 -7.26
N SER A 57 22.44 2.59 -6.68
CA SER A 57 21.67 1.33 -6.71
C SER A 57 21.11 0.93 -8.08
N GLN A 58 22.03 0.59 -8.99
CA GLN A 58 21.70 0.06 -10.33
C GLN A 58 20.67 -1.09 -10.28
N PHE A 59 20.73 -1.96 -9.27
CA PHE A 59 19.84 -3.11 -9.17
C PHE A 59 18.36 -2.70 -8.99
N ALA A 60 18.07 -1.89 -7.96
CA ALA A 60 16.69 -1.50 -7.66
C ALA A 60 16.09 -0.55 -8.72
N PHE A 61 16.93 0.30 -9.33
CA PHE A 61 16.53 1.08 -10.50
C PHE A 61 16.18 0.16 -11.68
N ASN A 62 17.02 -0.85 -11.95
CA ASN A 62 16.83 -1.79 -13.05
C ASN A 62 15.53 -2.59 -12.89
N ASP A 63 15.21 -3.06 -11.68
CA ASP A 63 13.95 -3.73 -11.39
C ASP A 63 12.72 -2.85 -11.71
N GLY A 64 12.75 -1.59 -11.27
CA GLY A 64 11.69 -0.63 -11.58
C GLY A 64 11.58 -0.33 -13.08
N CYS A 65 12.72 -0.18 -13.76
CA CYS A 65 12.76 0.06 -15.19
C CYS A 65 12.25 -1.13 -16.00
N ILE A 66 12.60 -2.36 -15.63
CA ILE A 66 12.14 -3.59 -16.32
C ILE A 66 10.61 -3.64 -16.32
N ILE A 67 10.00 -3.34 -15.18
CA ILE A 67 8.54 -3.29 -15.03
C ILE A 67 7.95 -2.21 -15.94
N LEU A 68 8.56 -1.03 -16.03
CA LEU A 68 8.09 0.04 -16.92
C LEU A 68 8.21 -0.33 -18.40
N GLY A 69 9.33 -0.93 -18.81
CA GLY A 69 9.52 -1.41 -20.18
C GLY A 69 8.48 -2.46 -20.57
N ALA A 70 8.21 -3.41 -19.67
CA ALA A 70 7.18 -4.42 -19.89
C ALA A 70 5.75 -3.84 -19.85
N TYR A 71 5.49 -2.81 -19.03
CA TYR A 71 4.20 -2.11 -19.03
C TYR A 71 3.95 -1.36 -20.35
N LEU A 72 4.99 -0.80 -20.96
CA LEU A 72 4.89 -0.18 -22.29
C LEU A 72 4.50 -1.19 -23.37
N GLU A 73 5.03 -2.42 -23.29
CA GLU A 73 4.58 -3.51 -24.17
C GLU A 73 3.14 -3.93 -23.89
N TYR A 74 2.71 -3.97 -22.63
CA TYR A 74 1.32 -4.20 -22.29
C TYR A 74 0.39 -3.14 -22.91
N ILE A 75 0.74 -1.85 -22.82
CA ILE A 75 -0.01 -0.76 -23.49
C ILE A 75 -0.06 -0.99 -24.99
N ASN A 76 1.08 -1.33 -25.61
CA ASN A 76 1.15 -1.61 -27.05
C ASN A 76 0.28 -2.80 -27.46
N GLY A 77 0.26 -3.88 -26.68
CA GLY A 77 -0.58 -5.04 -26.95
C GLY A 77 -2.07 -4.74 -26.88
N LYS A 78 -2.48 -3.74 -26.09
CA LYS A 78 -3.88 -3.29 -26.00
C LYS A 78 -4.31 -2.36 -27.13
N ASN A 79 -3.35 -1.77 -27.86
CA ASN A 79 -3.65 -0.90 -28.99
C ASN A 79 -4.40 -1.68 -30.09
N GLY A 80 -5.62 -1.25 -30.42
CA GLY A 80 -6.47 -1.88 -31.42
C GLY A 80 -7.18 -3.17 -30.98
N GLN A 81 -6.91 -3.69 -29.78
CA GLN A 81 -7.59 -4.89 -29.25
C GLN A 81 -8.77 -4.57 -28.34
N ASP A 82 -8.71 -3.44 -27.64
CA ASP A 82 -9.70 -3.05 -26.63
C ASP A 82 -10.07 -1.58 -26.81
N ASN A 83 -11.26 -1.35 -27.38
CA ASN A 83 -11.77 0.01 -27.64
C ASN A 83 -12.04 0.80 -26.36
N THR A 84 -12.09 0.15 -25.20
CA THR A 84 -12.23 0.82 -23.89
C THR A 84 -10.88 1.21 -23.28
N PHE A 85 -9.79 0.70 -23.84
CA PHE A 85 -8.44 0.97 -23.35
C PHE A 85 -7.93 2.32 -23.87
N ASN A 86 -7.93 3.32 -22.99
CA ASN A 86 -7.41 4.64 -23.32
C ASN A 86 -5.87 4.64 -23.30
N ILE A 87 -5.26 4.49 -24.48
CA ILE A 87 -3.80 4.47 -24.69
C ILE A 87 -3.16 5.75 -24.16
N THR A 88 -3.72 6.90 -24.52
CA THR A 88 -3.20 8.23 -24.15
C THR A 88 -3.10 8.38 -22.63
N SER A 89 -4.16 8.04 -21.89
CA SER A 89 -4.17 8.10 -20.43
C SER A 89 -3.16 7.13 -19.79
N ASN A 90 -3.01 5.92 -20.34
CA ASN A 90 -2.02 4.96 -19.85
C ASN A 90 -0.58 5.42 -20.14
N CYS A 91 -0.33 6.06 -21.29
CA CYS A 91 0.97 6.64 -21.61
C CYS A 91 1.32 7.81 -20.68
N TYR A 92 0.38 8.71 -20.35
CA TYR A 92 0.63 9.73 -19.32
C TYR A 92 0.97 9.12 -17.96
N TYR A 93 0.28 8.04 -17.58
CA TYR A 93 0.61 7.33 -16.35
C TYR A 93 1.98 6.65 -16.40
N PHE A 94 2.36 6.07 -17.54
CA PHE A 94 3.71 5.57 -17.79
C PHE A 94 4.77 6.67 -17.64
N PHE A 95 4.58 7.85 -18.23
CA PHE A 95 5.51 8.97 -18.10
C PHE A 95 5.64 9.46 -16.67
N TYR A 96 4.53 9.52 -15.92
CA TYR A 96 4.56 9.79 -14.48
C TYR A 96 5.45 8.78 -13.74
N LYS A 97 5.26 7.48 -13.97
CA LYS A 97 6.05 6.44 -13.29
C LYS A 97 7.52 6.43 -13.74
N LEU A 98 7.81 6.71 -15.00
CA LEU A 98 9.17 6.87 -15.51
C LEU A 98 9.89 8.03 -14.83
N LYS A 99 9.27 9.21 -14.80
CA LYS A 99 9.81 10.39 -14.12
C LYS A 99 9.94 10.17 -12.60
N TYR A 100 8.98 9.46 -12.00
CA TYR A 100 9.04 9.06 -10.59
C TYR A 100 10.25 8.16 -10.33
N LEU A 101 10.49 7.14 -11.17
CA LEU A 101 11.63 6.25 -11.06
C LEU A 101 12.96 7.02 -11.17
N VAL A 102 13.10 7.88 -12.17
CA VAL A 102 14.33 8.66 -12.37
C VAL A 102 14.61 9.58 -11.17
N LYS A 103 13.58 10.30 -10.68
CA LYS A 103 13.72 11.16 -9.49
C LYS A 103 14.03 10.38 -8.22
N LEU A 104 13.43 9.20 -8.04
CA LEU A 104 13.64 8.37 -6.85
C LEU A 104 15.11 7.96 -6.68
N TYR A 105 15.82 7.76 -7.79
CA TYR A 105 17.23 7.39 -7.81
C TYR A 105 18.16 8.54 -8.23
N GLU A 106 17.71 9.79 -8.11
CA GLU A 106 18.52 11.00 -8.34
C GLU A 106 19.23 11.01 -9.71
N ALA A 107 18.62 10.36 -10.71
CA ALA A 107 19.12 10.30 -12.07
C ALA A 107 18.73 11.57 -12.86
N LYS A 108 19.47 11.83 -13.94
CA LYS A 108 19.37 13.04 -14.78
C LYS A 108 18.49 12.81 -16.02
N CYS A 109 17.26 13.30 -15.95
CA CYS A 109 16.47 13.65 -17.11
C CYS A 109 15.56 14.85 -16.82
N ASP A 110 15.41 15.74 -17.80
CA ASP A 110 14.81 17.06 -17.58
C ASP A 110 13.28 17.02 -17.76
N THR A 111 12.85 16.45 -18.88
CA THR A 111 11.44 16.35 -19.28
C THR A 111 11.02 14.90 -19.46
N ALA A 112 9.72 14.60 -19.44
CA ALA A 112 9.25 13.23 -19.69
C ALA A 112 9.70 12.72 -21.07
N LYS A 113 9.71 13.60 -22.07
CA LYS A 113 10.24 13.32 -23.42
C LYS A 113 11.72 12.93 -23.36
N ASP A 114 12.56 13.73 -22.70
CA ASP A 114 13.98 13.42 -22.54
C ASP A 114 14.20 12.07 -21.85
N CYS A 115 13.47 11.80 -20.75
CA CYS A 115 13.55 10.51 -20.07
C CYS A 115 13.16 9.34 -20.99
N TYR A 116 12.11 9.50 -21.79
CA TYR A 116 11.60 8.46 -22.67
C TYR A 116 12.52 8.20 -23.87
N GLU A 117 13.04 9.26 -24.49
CA GLU A 117 14.02 9.14 -25.57
C GLU A 117 15.29 8.45 -25.08
N LYS A 118 15.81 8.82 -23.89
CA LYS A 118 16.96 8.13 -23.28
C LYS A 118 16.70 6.66 -22.98
N LEU A 119 15.45 6.29 -22.66
CA LEU A 119 15.02 4.90 -22.45
C LEU A 119 14.97 4.12 -23.77
N LYS A 120 14.56 4.76 -24.87
CA LYS A 120 14.47 4.15 -26.20
C LYS A 120 15.81 4.03 -26.93
N ARG A 121 16.80 4.85 -26.59
CA ARG A 121 18.14 4.79 -27.19
C ARG A 121 18.69 3.37 -27.10
N ARG A 122 19.22 2.87 -28.21
CA ARG A 122 19.89 1.57 -28.28
C ARG A 122 21.38 1.75 -28.12
N GLN A 123 22.02 0.75 -27.54
CA GLN A 123 23.47 0.61 -27.63
C GLN A 123 23.79 -0.07 -28.96
N GLN A 124 24.75 0.49 -29.72
CA GLN A 124 25.33 -0.23 -30.86
C GLN A 124 25.96 -1.54 -30.33
N ASP A 125 25.83 -2.61 -31.11
CA ASP A 125 26.45 -3.93 -30.84
C ASP A 125 25.87 -4.74 -29.65
N VAL A 126 24.79 -4.29 -29.01
CA VAL A 126 24.07 -5.11 -28.02
C VAL A 126 22.72 -5.52 -28.61
N ASN A 127 22.47 -6.83 -28.68
CA ASN A 127 21.15 -7.34 -29.07
C ASN A 127 20.12 -7.02 -27.98
N THR A 128 19.55 -5.83 -28.03
CA THR A 128 18.48 -5.37 -27.13
C THR A 128 17.14 -5.46 -27.82
N ILE A 129 16.10 -5.82 -27.07
CA ILE A 129 14.72 -5.70 -27.53
C ILE A 129 14.42 -4.27 -27.99
N THR A 130 13.51 -4.16 -28.96
CA THR A 130 12.98 -2.86 -29.37
C THR A 130 11.84 -2.47 -28.45
N LEU A 131 11.93 -1.31 -27.79
CA LEU A 131 10.79 -0.78 -27.06
C LEU A 131 9.69 -0.33 -28.02
N PRO A 132 8.40 -0.60 -27.71
CA PRO A 132 7.30 -0.11 -28.52
C PRO A 132 7.23 1.43 -28.52
N ASN A 133 6.84 1.97 -29.67
CA ASN A 133 6.64 3.40 -29.91
C ASN A 133 5.19 3.83 -29.64
N VAL A 134 4.41 3.03 -28.89
CA VAL A 134 2.98 3.28 -28.65
C VAL A 134 2.70 4.63 -27.98
N CYS A 135 3.69 5.17 -27.26
CA CYS A 135 3.55 6.45 -26.59
C CYS A 135 4.18 7.65 -27.34
N ASP A 136 4.72 7.46 -28.55
CA ASP A 136 5.40 8.51 -29.34
C ASP A 136 4.45 9.61 -29.82
N ASN A 137 3.18 9.30 -30.02
CA ASN A 137 2.18 10.24 -30.52
C ASN A 137 1.53 11.10 -29.43
N ASN A 138 1.93 10.91 -28.17
CA ASN A 138 1.34 11.70 -27.09
C ASN A 138 1.94 13.10 -27.03
N ASP A 139 1.14 14.02 -26.54
CA ASP A 139 1.53 15.40 -26.37
C ASP A 139 2.47 15.54 -25.15
N PHE A 140 3.73 15.14 -25.33
CA PHE A 140 4.76 15.16 -24.28
C PHE A 140 4.95 16.54 -23.66
N GLU A 141 4.70 17.59 -24.46
CA GLU A 141 4.86 18.99 -24.05
C GLU A 141 3.83 19.38 -23.01
N LYS A 142 2.65 18.73 -23.04
CA LYS A 142 1.67 18.87 -21.97
C LYS A 142 2.14 18.25 -20.66
N PHE A 143 3.06 17.28 -20.62
CA PHE A 143 3.49 16.64 -19.36
C PHE A 143 4.69 17.35 -18.72
N ASP A 144 4.42 18.32 -17.86
CA ASP A 144 5.44 19.13 -17.19
C ASP A 144 5.80 18.65 -15.76
N ASN A 145 6.48 19.49 -14.98
CA ASN A 145 6.79 19.20 -13.59
C ASN A 145 5.59 19.40 -12.65
N SER A 146 4.66 20.30 -12.97
CA SER A 146 3.46 20.56 -12.17
C SER A 146 2.51 19.37 -12.22
N ILE A 147 2.27 18.81 -13.42
CA ILE A 147 1.46 17.60 -13.61
C ILE A 147 2.09 16.41 -12.90
N TYR A 148 3.40 16.25 -12.99
CA TYR A 148 4.10 15.22 -12.22
C TYR A 148 3.82 15.31 -10.72
N GLN A 149 3.84 16.52 -10.13
CA GLN A 149 3.53 16.68 -8.70
C GLN A 149 2.07 16.36 -8.39
N VAL A 150 1.12 16.82 -9.22
CA VAL A 150 -0.29 16.49 -9.03
C VAL A 150 -0.55 15.00 -9.15
N MET A 151 0.03 14.31 -10.13
CA MET A 151 -0.09 12.86 -10.26
C MET A 151 0.52 12.12 -9.06
N LYS A 152 1.62 12.63 -8.48
CA LYS A 152 2.18 12.10 -7.24
C LYS A 152 1.23 12.23 -6.05
N TYR A 153 0.57 13.38 -5.91
CA TYR A 153 -0.47 13.57 -4.89
C TYR A 153 -1.69 12.68 -5.11
N LEU A 154 -2.16 12.56 -6.35
CA LEU A 154 -3.26 11.67 -6.72
C LEU A 154 -2.93 10.20 -6.42
N ASP A 155 -1.75 9.72 -6.81
CA ASP A 155 -1.31 8.34 -6.56
C ASP A 155 -1.32 8.02 -5.05
N LYS A 156 -0.82 8.95 -4.23
CA LYS A 156 -0.85 8.85 -2.77
C LYS A 156 -2.27 8.92 -2.19
N LEU A 157 -3.12 9.81 -2.71
CA LEU A 157 -4.52 9.92 -2.32
C LEU A 157 -5.24 8.58 -2.55
N TYR A 158 -5.07 7.97 -3.73
CA TYR A 158 -5.69 6.69 -4.07
C TYR A 158 -5.07 5.50 -3.32
N ASP A 159 -3.76 5.51 -3.02
CA ASP A 159 -3.13 4.52 -2.12
C ASP A 159 -3.77 4.53 -0.72
N ASN A 160 -3.95 5.74 -0.16
CA ASN A 160 -4.60 5.92 1.14
C ASN A 160 -6.07 5.52 1.08
N PHE A 161 -6.75 5.83 -0.01
CA PHE A 161 -8.15 5.50 -0.20
C PHE A 161 -8.41 4.00 -0.32
N GLU A 162 -7.55 3.26 -1.04
CA GLU A 162 -7.62 1.80 -1.06
C GLU A 162 -7.34 1.18 0.30
N SER A 163 -6.39 1.77 1.05
CA SER A 163 -6.09 1.34 2.41
C SER A 163 -7.29 1.59 3.33
N LEU A 164 -7.94 2.75 3.21
CA LEU A 164 -9.18 3.08 3.92
C LEU A 164 -10.27 2.05 3.64
N LYS A 165 -10.51 1.71 2.37
CA LYS A 165 -11.47 0.66 1.96
C LYS A 165 -11.18 -0.68 2.64
N ARG A 166 -9.90 -1.09 2.70
CA ARG A 166 -9.50 -2.35 3.36
C ARG A 166 -9.74 -2.33 4.87
N PHE A 167 -9.54 -1.19 5.52
CA PHE A 167 -9.70 -1.02 6.96
C PHE A 167 -11.12 -0.66 7.40
N ASN A 168 -12.04 -0.38 6.48
CA ASN A 168 -13.48 -0.16 6.75
C ASN A 168 -14.21 -1.43 7.24
N ASN A 169 -13.51 -2.33 7.90
CA ASN A 169 -14.09 -3.46 8.61
C ASN A 169 -14.07 -3.19 10.12
N LYS A 170 -15.00 -3.82 10.83
CA LYS A 170 -15.26 -3.60 12.26
C LYS A 170 -14.03 -3.72 13.18
N ARG A 171 -12.98 -4.43 12.77
CA ARG A 171 -11.82 -4.74 13.63
C ARG A 171 -10.76 -3.63 13.65
N ASN A 172 -10.71 -2.78 12.63
CA ASN A 172 -9.57 -1.88 12.38
C ASN A 172 -9.96 -0.39 12.32
N ILE A 173 -10.97 0.03 13.09
CA ILE A 173 -11.53 1.39 13.00
C ILE A 173 -10.49 2.51 13.23
N ASN A 174 -9.53 2.31 14.14
CA ASN A 174 -8.46 3.29 14.39
C ASN A 174 -7.51 3.45 13.19
N GLN A 175 -7.21 2.35 12.49
CA GLN A 175 -6.41 2.40 11.26
C GLN A 175 -7.19 3.08 10.13
N ALA A 176 -8.49 2.77 10.01
CA ALA A 176 -9.38 3.43 9.05
C ALA A 176 -9.43 4.95 9.29
N ARG A 177 -9.59 5.41 10.54
CA ARG A 177 -9.56 6.84 10.88
C ARG A 177 -8.24 7.51 10.51
N THR A 178 -7.12 6.83 10.76
CA THR A 178 -5.79 7.35 10.39
C THR A 178 -5.71 7.52 8.88
N LYS A 179 -6.16 6.53 8.11
CA LYS A 179 -6.21 6.62 6.65
C LYS A 179 -7.20 7.65 6.12
N ALA A 180 -8.34 7.85 6.79
CA ALA A 180 -9.29 8.91 6.46
C ALA A 180 -8.66 10.30 6.63
N ARG A 181 -7.92 10.55 7.72
CA ARG A 181 -7.18 11.82 7.93
C ARG A 181 -6.12 12.04 6.86
N GLU A 182 -5.40 11.00 6.47
CA GLU A 182 -4.42 11.08 5.38
C GLU A 182 -5.09 11.38 4.03
N CYS A 183 -6.25 10.77 3.75
CA CYS A 183 -7.07 11.07 2.57
C CYS A 183 -7.52 12.53 2.54
N ASP A 184 -8.11 13.02 3.64
CA ASP A 184 -8.59 14.39 3.77
C ASP A 184 -7.46 15.41 3.56
N LYS A 185 -6.27 15.14 4.12
CA LYS A 185 -5.09 15.98 3.93
C LYS A 185 -4.67 16.08 2.45
N GLU A 186 -4.54 14.95 1.76
CA GLU A 186 -4.13 14.95 0.36
C GLU A 186 -5.22 15.54 -0.55
N TYR A 187 -6.50 15.28 -0.25
CA TYR A 187 -7.64 15.85 -0.96
C TYR A 187 -7.65 17.37 -0.87
N LYS A 188 -7.49 17.96 0.32
CA LYS A 188 -7.45 19.42 0.50
C LYS A 188 -6.33 20.07 -0.31
N ASN A 189 -5.13 19.49 -0.27
CA ASN A 189 -4.01 19.98 -1.07
C ASN A 189 -4.34 19.96 -2.57
N LEU A 190 -4.90 18.87 -3.07
CA LEU A 190 -5.29 18.72 -4.48
C LEU A 190 -6.43 19.67 -4.86
N PHE A 191 -7.42 19.86 -3.98
CA PHE A 191 -8.55 20.75 -4.20
C PHE A 191 -8.11 22.21 -4.29
N GLU A 192 -7.17 22.65 -3.44
CA GLU A 192 -6.57 23.97 -3.55
C GLU A 192 -5.80 24.16 -4.87
N ILE A 193 -5.03 23.16 -5.30
CA ILE A 193 -4.33 23.19 -6.61
C ILE A 193 -5.34 23.28 -7.76
N SER A 194 -6.44 22.51 -7.68
CA SER A 194 -7.53 22.54 -8.66
C SER A 194 -8.17 23.91 -8.78
N GLY A 195 -8.47 24.56 -7.65
CA GLY A 195 -9.05 25.90 -7.61
C GLY A 195 -8.13 26.99 -8.19
N ARG A 196 -6.82 26.90 -7.98
CA ARG A 196 -5.85 27.86 -8.54
C ARG A 196 -5.61 27.64 -10.04
N SER A 197 -5.61 26.39 -10.47
CA SER A 197 -5.34 26.02 -11.87
C SER A 197 -6.54 26.21 -12.78
N ASN A 198 -7.78 26.23 -12.25
CA ASN A 198 -9.01 26.14 -13.02
C ASN A 198 -9.06 24.91 -13.95
N ASN A 199 -8.34 23.83 -13.61
CA ASN A 199 -8.38 22.60 -14.40
C ASN A 199 -9.68 21.84 -14.11
N ILE A 200 -10.61 21.88 -15.07
CA ILE A 200 -11.95 21.27 -14.93
C ILE A 200 -11.86 19.75 -14.76
N SER A 201 -10.93 19.10 -15.47
CA SER A 201 -10.76 17.65 -15.41
C SER A 201 -10.32 17.18 -14.02
N LEU A 202 -9.37 17.88 -13.38
CA LEU A 202 -8.95 17.62 -12.01
C LEU A 202 -10.08 17.85 -11.02
N THR A 203 -10.83 18.95 -11.17
CA THR A 203 -11.98 19.27 -10.30
C THR A 203 -13.02 18.15 -10.36
N ASN A 204 -13.36 17.68 -11.55
CA ASN A 204 -14.32 16.58 -11.74
C ASN A 204 -13.84 15.28 -11.08
N LEU A 205 -12.58 14.90 -11.32
CA LEU A 205 -11.96 13.73 -10.69
C LEU A 205 -12.02 13.81 -9.15
N LEU A 206 -11.73 14.97 -8.58
CA LEU A 206 -11.77 15.19 -7.13
C LEU A 206 -13.18 15.16 -6.56
N ASN A 207 -14.18 15.64 -7.31
CA ASN A 207 -15.59 15.56 -6.92
C ASN A 207 -16.10 14.10 -6.91
N GLU A 208 -15.74 13.31 -7.93
CA GLU A 208 -16.06 11.88 -7.98
C GLU A 208 -15.40 11.11 -6.83
N TYR A 209 -14.13 11.42 -6.56
CA TYR A 209 -13.41 10.90 -5.41
C TYR A 209 -14.15 11.25 -4.11
N LYS A 210 -14.50 12.52 -3.91
CA LYS A 210 -15.14 13.02 -2.68
C LYS A 210 -16.47 12.32 -2.41
N LYS A 211 -17.30 12.14 -3.44
CA LYS A 211 -18.55 11.37 -3.36
C LYS A 211 -18.30 9.94 -2.85
N SER A 212 -17.31 9.26 -3.42
CA SER A 212 -16.94 7.89 -3.01
C SER A 212 -16.36 7.83 -1.60
N TYR A 213 -15.60 8.85 -1.21
CA TYR A 213 -15.02 8.99 0.11
C TYR A 213 -16.09 9.22 1.18
N ASP A 214 -17.02 10.14 0.94
CA ASP A 214 -18.09 10.46 1.89
C ASP A 214 -19.00 9.27 2.14
N GLN A 215 -19.28 8.46 1.12
CA GLN A 215 -20.00 7.19 1.29
C GLN A 215 -19.29 6.27 2.30
N ILE A 216 -17.98 6.07 2.15
CA ILE A 216 -17.19 5.21 3.05
C ILE A 216 -17.15 5.76 4.48
N ILE A 217 -17.01 7.08 4.63
CA ILE A 217 -17.01 7.72 5.95
C ILE A 217 -18.37 7.55 6.64
N ASN A 218 -19.48 7.68 5.90
CA ASN A 218 -20.81 7.46 6.44
C ASN A 218 -20.98 5.99 6.90
N GLU A 219 -20.58 5.03 6.05
CA GLU A 219 -20.59 3.60 6.41
C GLU A 219 -19.73 3.31 7.66
N MET A 220 -18.58 3.97 7.80
CA MET A 220 -17.71 3.85 8.97
C MET A 220 -18.40 4.36 10.24
N ASN A 221 -19.04 5.53 10.17
CA ASN A 221 -19.73 6.14 11.30
C ASN A 221 -20.93 5.29 11.75
N GLU A 222 -21.75 4.81 10.80
CA GLU A 222 -22.86 3.89 11.12
C GLU A 222 -22.37 2.60 11.79
N ASN A 223 -21.27 2.03 11.30
CA ASN A 223 -20.69 0.82 11.89
C ASN A 223 -20.18 1.08 13.32
N GLU A 224 -19.62 2.25 13.58
CA GLU A 224 -19.17 2.66 14.90
C GLU A 224 -20.34 2.82 15.88
N GLU A 225 -21.42 3.46 15.46
CA GLU A 225 -22.63 3.62 16.28
C GLU A 225 -23.24 2.27 16.62
N ARG A 226 -23.36 1.37 15.64
CA ARG A 226 -23.82 -0.02 15.88
C ARG A 226 -22.94 -0.75 16.89
N GLN A 227 -21.62 -0.53 16.87
CA GLN A 227 -20.72 -1.12 17.85
C GLN A 227 -20.92 -0.54 19.26
N LYS A 228 -21.09 0.78 19.38
CA LYS A 228 -21.38 1.42 20.67
C LYS A 228 -22.69 0.91 21.26
N MET A 229 -23.74 0.78 20.45
CA MET A 229 -25.03 0.21 20.88
C MET A 229 -24.89 -1.25 21.31
N ALA A 230 -24.16 -2.08 20.56
CA ALA A 230 -23.91 -3.49 20.93
C ALA A 230 -23.07 -3.63 22.21
N GLN A 231 -22.13 -2.71 22.45
CA GLN A 231 -21.36 -2.70 23.69
C GLN A 231 -22.21 -2.27 24.89
N ALA A 232 -23.09 -1.28 24.72
CA ALA A 232 -24.02 -0.84 25.76
C ALA A 232 -24.96 -1.98 26.19
N THR A 233 -25.54 -2.73 25.25
CA THR A 233 -26.40 -3.88 25.55
C THR A 233 -25.61 -5.03 26.22
N SER A 234 -24.37 -5.27 25.78
CA SER A 234 -23.51 -6.29 26.42
C SER A 234 -23.13 -5.95 27.86
N THR A 235 -23.00 -4.66 28.18
CA THR A 235 -22.61 -4.20 29.52
C THR A 235 -23.77 -4.35 30.50
N GLY A 236 -25.01 -4.14 30.05
CA GLY A 236 -26.22 -4.48 30.82
C GLY A 236 -26.29 -5.97 31.19
N ASN A 237 -25.92 -6.86 30.26
CA ASN A 237 -25.90 -8.29 30.51
C ASN A 237 -24.70 -8.78 31.33
N LYS A 238 -23.60 -8.02 31.41
CA LYS A 238 -22.46 -8.39 32.28
C LYS A 238 -22.83 -8.27 33.76
N ALA A 239 -23.63 -7.28 34.15
CA ALA A 239 -24.15 -7.19 35.51
C ALA A 239 -25.01 -8.42 35.85
N GLY A 240 -25.92 -8.81 34.93
CA GLY A 240 -26.74 -10.02 35.08
C GLY A 240 -25.91 -11.33 35.07
N GLY A 241 -24.88 -11.40 34.24
CA GLY A 241 -23.96 -12.55 34.18
C GLY A 241 -23.10 -12.69 35.43
N VAL A 242 -22.61 -11.59 36.00
CA VAL A 242 -21.91 -11.61 37.30
C VAL A 242 -22.85 -12.08 38.41
N LEU A 243 -24.09 -11.61 38.44
CA LEU A 243 -25.09 -12.07 39.43
C LEU A 243 -25.45 -13.55 39.25
N LEU A 244 -25.62 -14.04 38.02
CA LEU A 244 -25.88 -15.45 37.73
C LEU A 244 -24.68 -16.34 38.11
N THR A 245 -23.46 -15.93 37.74
CA THR A 245 -22.24 -16.67 38.08
C THR A 245 -21.98 -16.68 39.58
N CYS A 246 -22.17 -15.56 40.29
CA CYS A 246 -22.15 -15.51 41.74
C CYS A 246 -23.21 -16.43 42.36
N SER A 247 -24.43 -16.43 41.84
CA SER A 247 -25.52 -17.30 42.32
C SER A 247 -25.18 -18.79 42.14
N ILE A 248 -24.65 -19.18 40.98
CA ILE A 248 -24.20 -20.54 40.70
C ILE A 248 -23.04 -20.95 41.61
N LEU A 249 -22.07 -20.06 41.86
CA LEU A 249 -20.96 -20.32 42.77
C LEU A 249 -21.43 -20.50 44.21
N ILE A 250 -22.39 -19.71 44.68
CA ILE A 250 -23.00 -19.87 46.01
C ILE A 250 -23.70 -21.23 46.11
N ILE A 251 -24.53 -21.60 45.12
CA ILE A 251 -25.21 -22.91 45.08
C ILE A 251 -24.19 -24.04 45.06
N MET A 252 -23.14 -23.96 44.23
CA MET A 252 -22.07 -24.96 44.20
C MET A 252 -21.32 -25.04 45.53
N PHE A 253 -21.08 -23.92 46.21
CA PHE A 253 -20.42 -23.90 47.51
C PHE A 253 -21.29 -24.55 48.59
N ILE A 254 -22.61 -24.29 48.58
CA ILE A 254 -23.58 -24.96 49.45
C ILE A 254 -23.59 -26.47 49.17
N LEU A 255 -23.73 -26.88 47.92
CA LEU A 255 -23.73 -28.29 47.51
C LEU A 255 -22.39 -28.97 47.84
N PHE A 256 -21.26 -28.28 47.66
CA PHE A 256 -19.94 -28.79 48.02
C PHE A 256 -19.79 -28.93 49.53
N LYS A 257 -20.26 -27.97 50.33
CA LYS A 257 -20.24 -28.05 51.80
C LYS A 257 -21.12 -29.19 52.32
N VAL A 258 -22.31 -29.38 51.75
CA VAL A 258 -23.23 -30.49 52.06
C VAL A 258 -22.62 -31.83 51.63
N ARG A 259 -22.04 -31.91 50.43
CA ARG A 259 -21.41 -33.13 49.89
C ARG A 259 -20.09 -33.47 50.58
N ARG A 260 -19.32 -32.50 51.05
CA ARG A 260 -18.06 -32.71 51.78
C ARG A 260 -18.30 -33.26 53.20
N LYS A 261 -19.45 -32.97 53.81
CA LYS A 261 -19.94 -33.74 54.98
C LYS A 261 -20.26 -35.20 54.64
N PHE A 262 -20.54 -35.52 53.37
CA PHE A 262 -20.98 -36.84 52.92
C PHE A 262 -19.91 -37.68 52.19
N ASN A 263 -18.76 -37.13 51.79
CA ASN A 263 -17.90 -37.79 50.79
C ASN A 263 -16.38 -37.53 50.94
N PHE A 264 -15.86 -37.40 52.17
CA PHE A 264 -14.42 -37.29 52.41
C PHE A 264 -13.63 -38.60 52.19
N VAL A 265 -14.21 -39.63 51.58
CA VAL A 265 -13.57 -40.96 51.49
C VAL A 265 -12.92 -41.28 50.13
N ASN A 266 -13.34 -40.69 48.99
CA ASN A 266 -13.04 -41.34 47.68
C ASN A 266 -12.33 -40.53 46.56
N TYR A 267 -11.89 -39.27 46.74
CA TYR A 267 -11.49 -38.42 45.59
C TYR A 267 -9.99 -38.06 45.44
N THR A 268 -9.06 -38.86 45.97
CA THR A 268 -7.61 -38.53 45.95
C THR A 268 -6.82 -39.09 44.75
N ARG A 269 -7.38 -39.92 43.85
CA ARG A 269 -6.59 -40.58 42.78
C ARG A 269 -6.66 -39.97 41.38
N TYR A 270 -7.73 -39.27 40.98
CA TYR A 270 -7.91 -38.86 39.57
C TYR A 270 -7.34 -37.46 39.20
N GLY A 271 -7.01 -36.60 40.19
CA GLY A 271 -6.54 -35.23 39.93
C GLY A 271 -5.15 -35.13 39.30
N ILE A 272 -4.28 -36.11 39.55
CA ILE A 272 -2.85 -36.07 39.13
C ILE A 272 -2.70 -36.29 37.61
N TYR A 273 -3.65 -36.98 36.97
CA TYR A 273 -3.54 -37.34 35.55
C TYR A 273 -3.83 -36.18 34.58
N ILE A 274 -4.77 -35.29 34.95
CA ILE A 274 -5.19 -34.17 34.09
C ILE A 274 -4.11 -33.07 34.02
N GLN A 275 -3.33 -32.89 35.09
CA GLN A 275 -2.30 -31.84 35.19
C GLN A 275 -1.12 -32.05 34.24
N ARG A 276 -0.82 -33.30 33.83
CA ARG A 276 0.34 -33.60 32.97
C ARG A 276 0.12 -33.30 31.48
N LYS A 277 -1.12 -33.33 30.96
CA LYS A 277 -1.37 -33.16 29.51
C LYS A 277 -1.33 -31.71 29.03
N THR A 278 -1.64 -30.74 29.88
CA THR A 278 -1.66 -29.31 29.49
C THR A 278 -0.26 -28.71 29.28
N GLY A 279 0.76 -29.26 29.93
CA GLY A 279 2.15 -28.80 29.80
C GLY A 279 2.76 -28.97 28.40
N LYS A 280 2.41 -30.05 27.68
CA LYS A 280 2.93 -30.33 26.32
C LYS A 280 2.40 -29.34 25.28
N LEU A 281 1.11 -29.01 25.34
CA LEU A 281 0.47 -28.06 24.43
C LEU A 281 1.03 -26.64 24.57
N ARG A 282 1.36 -26.21 25.80
CA ARG A 282 1.96 -24.89 26.05
C ARG A 282 3.35 -24.75 25.41
N ARG A 283 4.16 -25.81 25.42
CA ARG A 283 5.51 -25.82 24.82
C ARG A 283 5.50 -25.77 23.28
N MET A 284 4.51 -26.38 22.63
CA MET A 284 4.41 -26.33 21.16
C MET A 284 4.04 -24.93 20.64
N ARG A 285 3.19 -24.21 21.38
CA ARG A 285 2.72 -22.87 20.98
C ARG A 285 3.82 -21.80 21.11
N SER A 286 4.70 -21.91 22.11
CA SER A 286 5.82 -20.96 22.30
C SER A 286 6.90 -21.07 21.22
N LYS A 287 7.11 -22.25 20.64
CA LYS A 287 8.15 -22.46 19.60
C LYS A 287 7.79 -21.75 18.28
N LYS A 288 6.52 -21.85 17.85
CA LYS A 288 6.00 -21.24 16.61
C LYS A 288 5.98 -19.70 16.64
N TYR A 289 5.80 -19.10 17.81
CA TYR A 289 5.83 -17.63 17.98
C TYR A 289 7.25 -17.07 17.82
N LYS A 290 8.27 -17.80 18.31
CA LYS A 290 9.67 -17.36 18.26
C LYS A 290 10.24 -17.31 16.84
N GLU A 291 9.84 -18.26 15.98
CA GLU A 291 10.25 -18.30 14.58
C GLU A 291 9.67 -17.13 13.75
N GLN A 292 8.45 -16.68 14.06
CA GLN A 292 7.83 -15.54 13.37
C GLN A 292 8.44 -14.19 13.77
N LEU A 293 8.89 -14.01 15.02
CA LEU A 293 9.60 -12.80 15.43
C LEU A 293 10.93 -12.63 14.69
N ASN A 294 11.73 -13.70 14.61
CA ASN A 294 13.05 -13.66 13.97
C ASN A 294 13.01 -13.27 12.48
N LEU A 295 11.91 -13.52 11.78
CA LEU A 295 11.75 -13.15 10.36
C LEU A 295 11.45 -11.66 10.16
N MET A 296 10.68 -11.06 11.08
CA MET A 296 10.35 -9.63 11.02
C MET A 296 11.58 -8.77 11.34
N ASP A 297 12.37 -9.18 12.33
CA ASP A 297 13.56 -8.42 12.76
C ASP A 297 14.62 -8.29 11.65
N SER A 298 14.80 -9.32 10.81
CA SER A 298 15.83 -9.28 9.74
C SER A 298 15.49 -8.31 8.60
N ILE A 299 14.20 -8.15 8.29
CA ILE A 299 13.72 -7.22 7.25
C ILE A 299 13.86 -5.78 7.73
N GLU A 300 13.57 -5.53 9.01
CA GLU A 300 13.69 -4.21 9.62
C GLU A 300 15.16 -3.78 9.79
N GLN A 301 16.04 -4.70 10.18
CA GLN A 301 17.49 -4.47 10.26
C GLN A 301 18.08 -4.11 8.90
N THR A 302 17.75 -4.86 7.84
CA THR A 302 18.25 -4.58 6.48
C THR A 302 17.83 -3.19 5.98
N ARG A 303 16.63 -2.73 6.37
CA ARG A 303 16.12 -1.40 6.01
C ARG A 303 16.86 -0.30 6.77
N ASN A 304 17.08 -0.47 8.06
CA ASN A 304 17.75 0.53 8.90
C ASN A 304 19.22 0.70 8.52
N ASP A 305 19.92 -0.38 8.20
CA ASP A 305 21.32 -0.34 7.74
C ASP A 305 21.49 0.48 6.45
N SER A 306 20.51 0.37 5.54
CA SER A 306 20.49 1.14 4.28
C SER A 306 20.31 2.64 4.52
N ILE A 307 19.56 3.01 5.56
CA ILE A 307 19.28 4.41 5.95
C ILE A 307 20.49 5.00 6.69
N CYS A 308 21.07 4.25 7.64
CA CYS A 308 22.27 4.66 8.40
C CYS A 308 23.46 4.96 7.47
N ARG A 309 23.72 4.09 6.47
CA ARG A 309 24.79 4.35 5.48
C ARG A 309 24.57 5.63 4.68
N LYS A 310 23.32 6.01 4.43
CA LYS A 310 22.98 7.18 3.60
C LYS A 310 23.27 8.51 4.30
N HIS A 311 23.23 8.55 5.63
CA HIS A 311 23.27 9.83 6.33
C HIS A 311 24.63 10.16 6.97
N LYS A 312 25.61 9.24 7.00
CA LYS A 312 26.91 9.45 7.71
C LYS A 312 26.71 10.08 9.10
N ILE A 313 25.60 9.78 9.75
CA ILE A 313 25.29 10.32 11.08
C ILE A 313 26.09 9.48 12.07
N SER A 314 26.93 10.13 12.88
CA SER A 314 27.80 9.45 13.86
C SER A 314 27.04 8.83 15.04
N TYR A 315 25.71 8.80 15.01
CA TYR A 315 24.84 8.26 16.05
C TYR A 315 24.16 6.94 15.68
N CYS A 316 24.60 6.24 14.63
CA CYS A 316 24.28 4.81 14.47
C CYS A 316 25.20 4.00 15.40
N THR A 317 25.06 4.23 16.71
CA THR A 317 25.67 3.41 17.76
C THR A 317 24.57 2.77 18.57
N ASP A 318 24.66 1.44 18.61
CA ASP A 318 23.90 0.47 19.37
C ASP A 318 23.53 0.93 20.79
N ASN A 319 22.27 0.71 21.15
CA ASN A 319 21.88 0.46 22.53
C ASN A 319 20.59 -0.36 22.56
N TYR A 320 20.73 -1.65 22.23
CA TYR A 320 19.88 -2.70 22.80
C TYR A 320 20.81 -3.85 23.19
N ALA A 321 21.29 -3.78 24.44
CA ALA A 321 21.83 -4.93 25.16
C ALA A 321 20.71 -5.90 25.53
#